data_AF-A0A2C2V093-F1
#
_entry.id   AF-A0A2C2V093-F1
#
_cell.length_a   1.000
_cell.length_b   1.000
_cell.length_c   1.000
_cell.angle_alpha   90.00
_cell.angle_beta   90.00
_cell.angle_gamma   90.00
#
_symmetry.space_group_name_H-M   'P 1'
#
loop_
_entity.id
_entity.type
_entity.pdbx_description
1 polymer ?
#
loop_
_entity_poly.entity_id
_entity_poly.type
_entity_poly.pdbx_seq_one_letter_code
_entity_poly.pdbx_strand_id
1 'polypeptide(L)'
;MIFVKSTKNVVDKTPTYIIDANLYYKSNLVYSIGIQAFLYGFPLVDMARNMQGSLKKAPLNSFYHERKLADEHFRDWVRPNNDTMYSIAWLDLSKGPVVLSIPEAEQGRYFTFQFLDAYTNSFRYIGTRTNETSAGEYIIVGPNGGEELAEGTKVVYSPTNMVWILGRTLVDGEKDVPNVIAIQDNYKLTPYSQSQEIPHIDLPEILDRELNDPVEFFEIMTKAMKLNPGTIEDEGIISQFKLIGIDPETGFQGMEDPVIKDGLTKAFKDAKEILIKSRSDMSKLFNNWAIYNNVGSYGTDYLSRAVVSYYGIGAINPEEGIYSGALIDSTRKPLSGENQYVIHFDQDNLPPAHAFWSICMYGEDQFFIANPINRYSMGDRTEGLQYNSDGSLDLYIQNTPPVETESNWLPAPKGNFTLVLRTFLPKQIFIDRKYQLPFIQKII
;
A
#
# COMPACT_ATOMS: atom_id res chain seq x y z
N MET A 1 -5.29 -35.09 22.68
CA MET A 1 -5.34 -36.05 23.81
C MET A 1 -6.59 -36.91 23.68
N ILE A 2 -6.46 -38.16 23.26
CA ILE A 2 -7.42 -39.23 23.56
C ILE A 2 -6.56 -40.42 23.98
N PHE A 3 -6.66 -40.83 25.25
CA PHE A 3 -5.88 -41.91 25.83
C PHE A 3 -6.76 -43.16 25.97
N VAL A 4 -6.33 -44.28 25.42
CA VAL A 4 -6.87 -45.60 25.76
C VAL A 4 -5.83 -46.34 26.61
N LYS A 5 -6.21 -46.68 27.85
CA LYS A 5 -5.41 -47.46 28.79
C LYS A 5 -5.46 -48.94 28.41
N SER A 6 -4.30 -49.58 28.30
CA SER A 6 -4.16 -51.02 28.47
C SER A 6 -3.02 -51.30 29.44
N THR A 7 -3.30 -52.13 30.44
CA THR A 7 -2.46 -52.45 31.59
C THR A 7 -1.55 -53.67 31.35
N LYS A 8 -0.38 -53.63 31.99
CA LYS A 8 0.59 -54.72 32.32
C LYS A 8 1.64 -55.07 31.25
N ASN A 9 2.86 -54.54 31.41
CA ASN A 9 4.00 -55.22 32.06
C ASN A 9 5.24 -54.33 32.02
N VAL A 10 5.95 -54.24 33.14
CA VAL A 10 7.15 -53.43 33.35
C VAL A 10 8.34 -54.19 32.78
N VAL A 11 8.80 -53.78 31.60
CA VAL A 11 10.21 -53.84 31.20
C VAL A 11 10.47 -52.54 30.45
N ASP A 12 11.41 -51.77 30.99
CA ASP A 12 12.09 -50.59 30.44
C ASP A 12 11.51 -50.02 29.14
N LYS A 13 10.67 -48.99 29.27
CA LYS A 13 10.28 -48.11 28.15
C LYS A 13 10.38 -46.67 28.62
N THR A 14 11.59 -46.14 28.66
CA THR A 14 11.78 -44.76 28.23
C THR A 14 10.97 -44.63 26.93
N PRO A 15 10.01 -43.70 26.80
CA PRO A 15 9.38 -43.49 25.51
C PRO A 15 10.48 -42.95 24.60
N THR A 16 11.10 -43.83 23.84
CA THR A 16 11.88 -43.46 22.67
C THR A 16 10.85 -42.92 21.70
N TYR A 17 10.58 -41.62 21.80
CA TYR A 17 10.12 -40.85 20.67
C TYR A 17 11.27 -40.92 19.67
N ILE A 18 11.31 -41.99 18.86
CA ILE A 18 12.07 -41.98 17.62
C ILE A 18 11.27 -41.04 16.71
N ILE A 19 11.42 -39.73 16.96
CA ILE A 19 11.28 -38.78 15.87
C ILE A 19 12.40 -39.21 14.94
N ASP A 20 12.05 -39.79 13.80
CA ASP A 20 13.04 -40.07 12.77
C ASP A 20 13.80 -38.78 12.55
N ALA A 21 15.08 -38.75 12.93
CA ALA A 21 15.90 -37.55 12.88
C ALA A 21 15.89 -36.97 11.46
N ASN A 22 15.63 -37.83 10.45
CA ASN A 22 15.46 -37.43 9.07
C ASN A 22 14.17 -36.63 8.80
N LEU A 23 13.08 -36.93 9.49
CA LEU A 23 11.83 -36.18 9.39
C LEU A 23 11.90 -34.84 10.14
N TYR A 24 12.64 -34.78 11.25
CA TYR A 24 12.78 -33.56 12.05
C TYR A 24 13.55 -32.46 11.33
N TYR A 25 14.73 -32.75 10.76
CA TYR A 25 15.49 -31.73 10.02
C TYR A 25 14.72 -31.26 8.79
N LYS A 26 14.04 -32.18 8.08
CA LYS A 26 13.26 -31.87 6.88
C LYS A 26 12.09 -30.95 7.22
N SER A 27 11.38 -31.22 8.32
CA SER A 27 10.31 -30.35 8.82
C SER A 27 10.81 -28.93 9.17
N ASN A 28 11.96 -28.80 9.82
CA ASN A 28 12.55 -27.48 10.13
C ASN A 28 13.01 -26.72 8.88
N LEU A 29 13.56 -27.43 7.90
CA LEU A 29 13.93 -26.84 6.60
C LEU A 29 12.69 -26.32 5.87
N VAL A 30 11.64 -27.17 5.76
CA VAL A 30 10.36 -26.78 5.16
C VAL A 30 9.79 -25.56 5.87
N TYR A 31 9.75 -25.59 7.20
CA TYR A 31 9.23 -24.49 8.00
C TYR A 31 10.00 -23.19 7.71
N SER A 32 11.34 -23.21 7.74
CA SER A 32 12.17 -22.03 7.50
C SER A 32 11.97 -21.47 6.09
N ILE A 33 11.96 -22.33 5.06
CA ILE A 33 11.72 -21.90 3.67
C ILE A 33 10.29 -21.41 3.50
N GLY A 34 9.31 -22.06 4.14
CA GLY A 34 7.90 -21.67 4.09
C GLY A 34 7.63 -20.27 4.66
N ILE A 35 8.34 -19.86 5.73
CA ILE A 35 8.25 -18.49 6.25
C ILE A 35 8.70 -17.49 5.17
N GLN A 36 9.84 -17.78 4.54
CA GLN A 36 10.40 -16.92 3.51
C GLN A 36 9.52 -16.88 2.26
N ALA A 37 8.97 -18.02 1.85
CA ALA A 37 8.02 -18.12 0.74
C ALA A 37 6.77 -17.27 1.01
N PHE A 38 6.20 -17.36 2.21
CA PHE A 38 5.07 -16.54 2.60
C PHE A 38 5.38 -15.04 2.50
N LEU A 39 6.47 -14.58 3.14
CA LEU A 39 6.82 -13.15 3.13
C LEU A 39 7.15 -12.65 1.72
N TYR A 40 7.83 -13.46 0.92
CA TYR A 40 8.13 -13.14 -0.48
C TYR A 40 6.86 -12.99 -1.33
N GLY A 41 5.95 -13.96 -1.22
CA GLY A 41 4.77 -14.10 -2.07
C GLY A 41 3.53 -13.36 -1.58
N PHE A 42 3.49 -12.92 -0.32
CA PHE A 42 2.33 -12.21 0.23
C PHE A 42 1.92 -11.00 -0.62
N PRO A 43 2.83 -10.10 -1.05
CA PRO A 43 2.48 -9.00 -1.95
C PRO A 43 1.85 -9.42 -3.27
N LEU A 44 2.29 -10.53 -3.88
CA LEU A 44 1.71 -11.02 -5.13
C LEU A 44 0.26 -11.45 -4.95
N VAL A 45 -0.03 -12.19 -3.87
CA VAL A 45 -1.40 -12.64 -3.54
C VAL A 45 -2.29 -11.43 -3.23
N ASP A 46 -1.75 -10.46 -2.48
CA ASP A 46 -2.47 -9.23 -2.10
C ASP A 46 -2.76 -8.32 -3.32
N MET A 47 -1.80 -8.21 -4.25
CA MET A 47 -1.95 -7.51 -5.54
C MET A 47 -2.96 -8.23 -6.45
N ALA A 48 -2.91 -9.56 -6.56
CA ALA A 48 -3.89 -10.34 -7.32
C ALA A 48 -5.32 -10.12 -6.80
N ARG A 49 -5.51 -10.12 -5.47
CA ARG A 49 -6.80 -9.80 -4.85
C ARG A 49 -7.25 -8.39 -5.17
N ASN A 50 -6.35 -7.40 -5.03
CA ASN A 50 -6.67 -6.00 -5.32
C ASN A 50 -7.08 -5.80 -6.79
N MET A 51 -6.36 -6.43 -7.71
CA MET A 51 -6.67 -6.45 -9.13
C MET A 51 -8.05 -7.04 -9.38
N GLN A 52 -8.35 -8.24 -8.91
CA GLN A 52 -9.68 -8.86 -9.09
C GLN A 52 -10.82 -7.99 -8.55
N GLY A 53 -10.61 -7.29 -7.43
CA GLY A 53 -11.55 -6.29 -6.91
C GLY A 53 -11.75 -5.11 -7.87
N SER A 54 -10.65 -4.58 -8.40
CA SER A 54 -10.65 -3.46 -9.34
C SER A 54 -11.27 -3.81 -10.70
N LEU A 55 -11.11 -5.06 -11.16
CA LEU A 55 -11.67 -5.56 -12.43
C LEU A 55 -13.20 -5.59 -12.45
N LYS A 56 -13.86 -5.49 -11.29
CA LYS A 56 -15.32 -5.29 -11.18
C LYS A 56 -15.76 -3.89 -11.63
N LYS A 57 -14.83 -2.92 -11.68
CA LYS A 57 -15.10 -1.51 -12.03
C LYS A 57 -14.66 -1.15 -13.44
N ALA A 58 -13.54 -1.68 -13.90
CA ALA A 58 -13.05 -1.52 -15.27
C ALA A 58 -12.24 -2.75 -15.69
N PRO A 59 -12.28 -3.16 -16.97
CA PRO A 59 -11.44 -4.26 -17.46
C PRO A 59 -9.95 -3.89 -17.44
N LEU A 60 -9.09 -4.88 -17.68
CA LEU A 60 -7.66 -4.65 -17.88
C LEU A 60 -7.41 -3.61 -18.97
N ASN A 61 -6.28 -2.91 -18.85
CA ASN A 61 -5.82 -1.89 -19.79
C ASN A 61 -6.82 -0.73 -19.98
N SER A 62 -7.69 -0.48 -19.00
CA SER A 62 -8.67 0.61 -19.00
C SER A 62 -8.69 1.32 -17.64
N PHE A 63 -8.95 2.62 -17.67
CA PHE A 63 -9.12 3.39 -16.44
C PHE A 63 -10.52 3.21 -15.84
N TYR A 64 -10.55 3.08 -14.52
CA TYR A 64 -11.67 3.49 -13.70
C TYR A 64 -11.30 4.80 -12.99
N HIS A 65 -12.22 5.77 -12.98
CA HIS A 65 -12.01 7.05 -12.33
C HIS A 65 -12.95 7.22 -11.13
N GLU A 66 -12.39 7.51 -9.97
CA GLU A 66 -13.16 8.06 -8.88
C GLU A 66 -13.59 9.48 -9.25
N ARG A 67 -14.90 9.73 -9.23
CA ARG A 67 -15.53 11.00 -9.64
C ARG A 67 -15.91 11.91 -8.47
N LYS A 68 -15.48 11.55 -7.27
CA LYS A 68 -15.61 12.34 -6.04
C LYS A 68 -14.41 12.11 -5.14
N LEU A 69 -14.15 13.04 -4.23
CA LEU A 69 -13.24 12.81 -3.12
C LEU A 69 -13.80 11.72 -2.19
N ALA A 70 -12.91 10.94 -1.58
CA ALA A 70 -13.32 9.90 -0.64
C ALA A 70 -13.91 10.52 0.63
N ASP A 71 -15.06 10.02 1.06
CA ASP A 71 -15.82 10.47 2.22
C ASP A 71 -15.99 9.31 3.22
N GLU A 72 -16.84 9.48 4.24
CA GLU A 72 -17.18 8.45 5.22
C GLU A 72 -17.89 7.22 4.65
N HIS A 73 -18.31 7.23 3.38
CA HIS A 73 -18.93 6.09 2.70
C HIS A 73 -17.92 5.29 1.86
N PHE A 74 -16.72 5.83 1.63
CA PHE A 74 -15.68 5.15 0.85
C PHE A 74 -15.14 3.91 1.58
N ARG A 75 -15.20 2.74 0.96
CA ARG A 75 -14.82 1.45 1.61
C ARG A 75 -13.90 0.55 0.79
N ASP A 76 -13.37 1.00 -0.34
CA ASP A 76 -12.55 0.13 -1.21
C ASP A 76 -11.16 -0.17 -0.62
N TRP A 77 -10.59 0.76 0.15
CA TRP A 77 -9.37 0.54 0.92
C TRP A 77 -9.30 1.47 2.13
N VAL A 78 -8.53 1.05 3.14
CA VAL A 78 -8.32 1.80 4.38
C VAL A 78 -7.45 3.03 4.16
N ARG A 79 -7.65 4.06 5.00
CA ARG A 79 -6.93 5.34 4.96
C ARG A 79 -6.91 6.02 3.58
N PRO A 80 -8.07 6.15 2.90
CA PRO A 80 -8.13 6.83 1.62
C PRO A 80 -7.65 8.29 1.75
N ASN A 81 -7.17 8.83 0.63
CA ASN A 81 -6.84 10.25 0.53
C ASN A 81 -8.12 11.09 0.33
N ASN A 82 -8.21 12.27 0.95
CA ASN A 82 -9.27 13.27 0.69
C ASN A 82 -8.74 14.50 -0.09
N ASP A 83 -7.47 14.50 -0.52
CA ASP A 83 -6.88 15.61 -1.28
C ASP A 83 -6.95 15.43 -2.81
N THR A 84 -7.01 14.18 -3.28
CA THR A 84 -6.88 13.84 -4.70
C THR A 84 -7.97 12.87 -5.15
N MET A 85 -8.44 13.02 -6.38
CA MET A 85 -9.26 12.01 -7.04
C MET A 85 -8.39 10.98 -7.76
N TYR A 86 -8.80 9.71 -7.69
CA TYR A 86 -8.03 8.59 -8.22
C TYR A 86 -8.42 8.23 -9.66
N SER A 87 -7.41 7.91 -10.47
CA SER A 87 -7.56 7.25 -11.78
C SER A 87 -6.78 5.95 -11.74
N ILE A 88 -7.50 4.83 -11.79
CA ILE A 88 -6.97 3.51 -11.45
C ILE A 88 -7.02 2.63 -12.69
N ALA A 89 -5.91 1.98 -13.02
CA ALA A 89 -5.90 0.96 -14.07
C ALA A 89 -5.00 -0.21 -13.68
N TRP A 90 -5.40 -1.41 -14.08
CA TRP A 90 -4.56 -2.59 -14.04
C TRP A 90 -4.18 -2.95 -15.46
N LEU A 91 -2.88 -3.05 -15.73
CA LEU A 91 -2.37 -3.47 -17.02
C LEU A 91 -1.96 -4.93 -16.99
N ASP A 92 -2.16 -5.60 -18.12
CA ASP A 92 -1.49 -6.85 -18.45
C ASP A 92 -0.71 -6.65 -19.75
N LEU A 93 0.62 -6.68 -19.61
CA LEU A 93 1.59 -6.45 -20.68
C LEU A 93 2.04 -7.75 -21.36
N SER A 94 1.51 -8.92 -20.97
CA SER A 94 1.88 -10.22 -21.55
C SER A 94 1.49 -10.36 -23.03
N LYS A 95 0.57 -9.52 -23.52
CA LYS A 95 0.11 -9.48 -24.92
C LYS A 95 0.68 -8.30 -25.71
N GLY A 96 1.48 -7.43 -25.10
CA GLY A 96 2.13 -6.31 -25.75
C GLY A 96 2.05 -5.01 -24.96
N PRO A 97 2.70 -3.94 -25.47
CA PRO A 97 2.75 -2.66 -24.77
C PRO A 97 1.40 -1.94 -24.73
N VAL A 98 1.23 -1.09 -23.72
CA VAL A 98 0.08 -0.19 -23.57
C VAL A 98 0.58 1.25 -23.60
N VAL A 99 -0.13 2.13 -24.30
CA VAL A 99 0.16 3.56 -24.36
C VAL A 99 -0.71 4.30 -23.34
N LEU A 100 -0.07 5.05 -22.45
CA LEU A 100 -0.73 6.06 -21.61
C LEU A 100 -0.66 7.41 -22.31
N SER A 101 -1.81 7.99 -22.62
CA SER A 101 -1.93 9.38 -23.09
C SER A 101 -2.43 10.27 -21.96
N ILE A 102 -1.70 11.35 -21.70
CA ILE A 102 -2.06 12.37 -20.73
C ILE A 102 -2.19 13.74 -21.40
N PRO A 103 -3.18 14.57 -21.01
CA PRO A 103 -3.25 15.95 -21.44
C PRO A 103 -2.12 16.77 -20.79
N GLU A 104 -1.95 18.00 -21.27
CA GLU A 104 -1.12 18.99 -20.56
C GLU A 104 -1.74 19.26 -19.19
N ALA A 105 -0.90 19.23 -18.17
CA ALA A 105 -1.32 19.47 -16.80
C ALA A 105 -1.58 20.95 -16.57
N GLU A 106 -2.62 21.24 -15.80
CA GLU A 106 -2.89 22.59 -15.32
C GLU A 106 -1.72 23.11 -14.48
N GLN A 107 -1.28 24.34 -14.74
CA GLN A 107 -0.11 24.93 -14.08
C GLN A 107 -0.32 24.98 -12.56
N GLY A 108 0.63 24.42 -11.81
CA GLY A 108 0.60 24.42 -10.34
C GLY A 108 -0.25 23.29 -9.72
N ARG A 109 -1.04 22.55 -10.51
CA ARG A 109 -1.80 21.41 -10.01
C ARG A 109 -0.90 20.20 -9.81
N TYR A 110 -0.93 19.62 -8.61
CA TYR A 110 -0.28 18.33 -8.39
C TYR A 110 -1.04 17.22 -9.09
N PHE A 111 -0.32 16.40 -9.84
CA PHE A 111 -0.80 15.11 -10.31
C PHE A 111 0.35 14.11 -10.40
N THR A 112 0.02 12.83 -10.31
CA THR A 112 0.99 11.75 -10.46
C THR A 112 0.30 10.50 -10.97
N PHE A 113 0.98 9.75 -11.84
CA PHE A 113 0.70 8.36 -12.15
C PHE A 113 1.82 7.53 -11.54
N GLN A 114 1.49 6.85 -10.44
CA GLN A 114 2.38 5.88 -9.82
C GLN A 114 2.21 4.54 -10.53
N PHE A 115 3.32 3.93 -10.96
CA PHE A 115 3.34 2.61 -11.57
C PHE A 115 3.91 1.61 -10.58
N LEU A 116 3.11 0.62 -10.19
CA LEU A 116 3.52 -0.46 -9.31
C LEU A 116 3.65 -1.78 -10.08
N ASP A 117 4.72 -2.52 -9.81
CA ASP A 117 4.90 -3.89 -10.31
C ASP A 117 4.04 -4.88 -9.50
N ALA A 118 4.03 -6.14 -9.92
CA ALA A 118 3.26 -7.20 -9.25
C ALA A 118 3.65 -7.44 -7.79
N TYR A 119 4.85 -6.99 -7.38
CA TYR A 119 5.40 -7.14 -6.03
C TYR A 119 5.21 -5.88 -5.18
N THR A 120 4.35 -4.94 -5.59
CA THR A 120 4.07 -3.64 -4.94
C THR A 120 5.22 -2.61 -4.97
N ASN A 121 6.27 -2.82 -5.76
CA ASN A 121 7.30 -1.77 -5.92
C ASN A 121 6.79 -0.69 -6.86
N SER A 122 6.87 0.56 -6.40
CA SER A 122 6.71 1.76 -7.22
C SER A 122 7.96 1.97 -8.05
N PHE A 123 7.93 1.52 -9.31
CA PHE A 123 9.12 1.52 -10.18
C PHE A 123 9.19 2.75 -11.08
N ARG A 124 8.07 3.44 -11.31
CA ARG A 124 8.02 4.66 -12.12
C ARG A 124 6.94 5.62 -11.60
N TYR A 125 7.19 6.90 -11.84
CA TYR A 125 6.21 7.97 -11.73
C TYR A 125 6.18 8.76 -13.03
N ILE A 126 5.00 9.25 -13.39
CA ILE A 126 4.80 10.31 -14.39
C ILE A 126 3.96 11.39 -13.75
N GLY A 127 4.47 12.62 -13.69
CA GLY A 127 3.69 13.74 -13.18
C GLY A 127 4.54 14.91 -12.70
N THR A 128 4.01 15.66 -11.73
CA THR A 128 4.60 16.91 -11.26
C THR A 128 6.05 16.74 -10.81
N ARG A 129 6.38 15.67 -10.06
CA ARG A 129 7.75 15.45 -9.56
C ARG A 129 8.78 15.18 -10.65
N THR A 130 8.38 14.46 -11.70
CA THR A 130 9.28 14.09 -12.81
C THR A 130 9.39 15.19 -13.85
N ASN A 131 8.75 16.35 -13.64
CA ASN A 131 8.63 17.45 -14.59
C ASN A 131 8.00 17.03 -15.93
N GLU A 132 7.16 16.01 -15.89
CA GLU A 132 6.46 15.46 -17.06
C GLU A 132 5.03 16.02 -17.12
N THR A 133 4.91 17.36 -17.21
CA THR A 133 3.65 18.09 -17.13
C THR A 133 3.04 18.44 -18.49
N SER A 134 3.83 18.38 -19.56
CA SER A 134 3.33 18.57 -20.92
C SER A 134 2.49 17.37 -21.37
N ALA A 135 1.55 17.61 -22.29
CA ALA A 135 0.83 16.53 -22.96
C ALA A 135 1.82 15.50 -23.53
N GLY A 136 1.48 14.22 -23.42
CA GLY A 136 2.41 13.18 -23.84
C GLY A 136 1.81 11.80 -23.92
N GLU A 137 2.45 10.98 -24.75
CA GLU A 137 2.20 9.55 -24.86
C GLU A 137 3.41 8.80 -24.31
N TYR A 138 3.14 7.83 -23.44
CA TYR A 138 4.14 7.01 -22.78
C TYR A 138 3.83 5.55 -23.08
N ILE A 139 4.79 4.82 -23.62
CA ILE A 139 4.63 3.40 -23.93
C ILE A 139 5.11 2.58 -22.74
N ILE A 140 4.21 1.83 -22.12
CA ILE A 140 4.50 0.90 -21.04
C ILE A 140 4.80 -0.47 -21.65
N VAL A 141 6.02 -0.97 -21.42
CA VAL A 141 6.52 -2.22 -21.99
C VAL A 141 6.78 -3.23 -20.88
N GLY A 142 6.29 -4.47 -21.04
CA GLY A 142 6.53 -5.55 -20.09
C GLY A 142 7.96 -6.12 -20.17
N PRO A 143 8.33 -7.01 -19.23
CA PRO A 143 9.69 -7.55 -19.11
C PRO A 143 10.16 -8.36 -20.32
N ASN A 144 9.23 -8.96 -21.07
CA ASN A 144 9.55 -9.80 -22.22
C ASN A 144 9.81 -9.00 -23.52
N GLY A 145 9.73 -7.66 -23.45
CA GLY A 145 9.90 -6.78 -24.61
C GLY A 145 8.88 -7.07 -25.72
N GLY A 146 9.05 -6.46 -26.89
CA GLY A 146 8.22 -6.88 -28.03
C GLY A 146 8.32 -6.06 -29.30
N GLU A 147 8.70 -4.79 -29.26
CA GLU A 147 8.60 -3.96 -30.47
C GLU A 147 9.81 -3.03 -30.63
N GLU A 148 10.29 -2.88 -31.87
CA GLU A 148 11.20 -1.79 -32.22
C GLU A 148 10.45 -0.48 -32.05
N LEU A 149 10.77 0.25 -30.98
CA LEU A 149 10.17 1.55 -30.71
C LEU A 149 10.90 2.62 -31.50
N ALA A 150 10.14 3.56 -32.06
CA ALA A 150 10.71 4.70 -32.78
C ALA A 150 11.65 5.51 -31.87
N GLU A 151 12.73 6.05 -32.44
CA GLU A 151 13.63 6.93 -31.71
C GLU A 151 12.87 8.14 -31.14
N GLY A 152 13.18 8.52 -29.89
CA GLY A 152 12.50 9.63 -29.19
C GLY A 152 11.18 9.26 -28.49
N THR A 153 10.74 7.99 -28.57
CA THR A 153 9.58 7.51 -27.81
C THR A 153 9.83 7.61 -26.30
N LYS A 154 8.83 8.09 -25.54
CA LYS A 154 8.85 8.04 -24.07
C LYS A 154 8.42 6.64 -23.62
N VAL A 155 9.35 5.89 -23.02
CA VAL A 155 9.12 4.48 -22.66
C VAL A 155 9.20 4.29 -21.14
N VAL A 156 8.29 3.47 -20.62
CA VAL A 156 8.27 2.98 -19.23
C VAL A 156 8.45 1.47 -19.26
N TYR A 157 9.62 0.98 -18.86
CA TYR A 157 9.89 -0.45 -18.74
C TYR A 157 9.38 -0.97 -17.40
N SER A 158 8.45 -1.91 -17.44
CA SER A 158 7.94 -2.57 -16.24
C SER A 158 8.75 -3.83 -15.91
N PRO A 159 9.08 -4.06 -14.62
CA PRO A 159 9.69 -5.31 -14.18
C PRO A 159 8.77 -6.54 -14.35
N THR A 160 7.45 -6.35 -14.43
CA THR A 160 6.45 -7.43 -14.46
C THR A 160 5.40 -7.19 -15.54
N ASN A 161 4.64 -8.23 -15.92
CA ASN A 161 3.56 -8.07 -16.90
C ASN A 161 2.33 -7.41 -16.28
N MET A 162 2.04 -7.71 -15.02
CA MET A 162 0.98 -7.05 -14.26
C MET A 162 1.50 -5.71 -13.72
N VAL A 163 0.79 -4.63 -14.04
CA VAL A 163 1.11 -3.28 -13.53
C VAL A 163 -0.14 -2.65 -12.95
N TRP A 164 -0.01 -2.05 -11.77
CA TRP A 164 -1.04 -1.19 -11.22
C TRP A 164 -0.67 0.28 -11.43
N ILE A 165 -1.49 1.00 -12.17
CA ILE A 165 -1.42 2.45 -12.29
C ILE A 165 -2.36 3.05 -11.25
N LEU A 166 -1.77 3.83 -10.34
CA LEU A 166 -2.49 4.61 -9.35
C LEU A 166 -2.28 6.11 -9.62
N GLY A 167 -3.13 6.65 -10.48
CA GLY A 167 -3.23 8.06 -10.79
C GLY A 167 -3.87 8.86 -9.66
N ARG A 168 -3.32 10.02 -9.34
CA ARG A 168 -3.87 10.98 -8.37
C ARG A 168 -3.85 12.37 -9.00
N THR A 169 -4.98 13.05 -8.99
CA THR A 169 -5.10 14.45 -9.43
C THR A 169 -5.62 15.27 -8.27
N LEU A 170 -4.87 16.31 -7.88
CA LEU A 170 -5.23 17.21 -6.79
C LEU A 170 -6.59 17.86 -7.07
N VAL A 171 -7.44 17.94 -6.04
CA VAL A 171 -8.70 18.70 -6.05
C VAL A 171 -8.53 19.92 -5.15
N ASP A 172 -8.68 21.12 -5.70
CA ASP A 172 -8.57 22.38 -4.97
C ASP A 172 -9.94 22.87 -4.47
N GLY A 173 -10.44 22.18 -3.44
CA GLY A 173 -11.76 22.40 -2.86
C GLY A 173 -12.91 21.80 -3.71
N GLU A 174 -14.10 21.74 -3.12
CA GLU A 174 -15.24 21.02 -3.71
C GLU A 174 -15.67 21.57 -5.08
N LYS A 175 -15.55 22.89 -5.29
CA LYS A 175 -15.91 23.55 -6.55
C LYS A 175 -15.02 23.16 -7.72
N ASP A 176 -13.83 22.61 -7.46
CA ASP A 176 -12.87 22.18 -8.47
C ASP A 176 -13.11 20.73 -8.93
N VAL A 177 -13.98 19.97 -8.26
CA VAL A 177 -14.30 18.58 -8.65
C VAL A 177 -14.73 18.46 -10.13
N PRO A 178 -15.62 19.30 -10.69
CA PRO A 178 -15.97 19.22 -12.11
C PRO A 178 -14.77 19.44 -13.05
N ASN A 179 -13.81 20.29 -12.68
CA ASN A 179 -12.58 20.51 -13.45
C ASN A 179 -11.70 19.26 -13.44
N VAL A 180 -11.51 18.63 -12.26
CA VAL A 180 -10.74 17.39 -12.14
C VAL A 180 -11.40 16.23 -12.91
N ILE A 181 -12.73 16.15 -12.94
CA ILE A 181 -13.46 15.19 -13.79
C ILE A 181 -13.11 15.40 -15.27
N ALA A 182 -13.13 16.66 -15.75
CA ALA A 182 -12.79 16.97 -17.14
C ALA A 182 -11.32 16.65 -17.47
N ILE A 183 -10.40 16.83 -16.53
CA ILE A 183 -9.00 16.40 -16.68
C ILE A 183 -8.92 14.87 -16.80
N GLN A 184 -9.59 14.13 -15.90
CA GLN A 184 -9.59 12.66 -15.91
C GLN A 184 -10.17 12.08 -17.21
N ASP A 185 -11.19 12.72 -17.79
CA ASP A 185 -11.80 12.29 -19.06
C ASP A 185 -10.82 12.31 -20.25
N ASN A 186 -9.70 13.01 -20.10
CA ASN A 186 -8.64 13.09 -21.10
C ASN A 186 -7.48 12.11 -20.84
N TYR A 187 -7.50 11.34 -19.75
CA TYR A 187 -6.56 10.24 -19.53
C TYR A 187 -6.97 9.02 -20.35
N LYS A 188 -6.06 8.46 -21.15
CA LYS A 188 -6.38 7.31 -22.01
C LYS A 188 -5.32 6.22 -21.91
N LEU A 189 -5.79 4.98 -21.95
CA LEU A 189 -4.98 3.80 -22.17
C LEU A 189 -5.41 3.16 -23.48
N THR A 190 -4.44 2.88 -24.35
CA THR A 190 -4.69 2.22 -25.63
C THR A 190 -3.65 1.13 -25.87
N PRO A 191 -4.02 -0.05 -26.39
CA PRO A 191 -3.03 -1.01 -26.87
C PRO A 191 -2.09 -0.37 -27.89
N TYR A 192 -0.78 -0.65 -27.80
CA TYR A 192 0.19 -0.13 -28.77
C TYR A 192 0.07 -0.84 -30.12
N SER A 193 -0.19 -2.16 -30.11
CA SER A 193 -0.47 -2.95 -31.31
C SER A 193 -1.98 -3.09 -31.56
N GLN A 194 -2.37 -3.44 -32.80
CA GLN A 194 -3.79 -3.58 -33.19
C GLN A 194 -4.52 -4.77 -32.53
N SER A 195 -3.83 -5.61 -31.75
CA SER A 195 -4.49 -6.68 -31.02
C SER A 195 -5.31 -6.08 -29.88
N GLN A 196 -6.63 -6.12 -30.02
CA GLN A 196 -7.59 -5.63 -29.01
C GLN A 196 -8.03 -6.73 -28.05
N GLU A 197 -7.41 -7.92 -28.08
CA GLU A 197 -7.79 -9.00 -27.17
C GLU A 197 -7.47 -8.60 -25.73
N ILE A 198 -8.50 -8.46 -24.90
CA ILE A 198 -8.33 -8.22 -23.47
C ILE A 198 -7.65 -9.48 -22.89
N PRO A 199 -6.47 -9.36 -22.28
CA PRO A 199 -5.78 -10.52 -21.74
C PRO A 199 -6.62 -11.22 -20.66
N HIS A 200 -6.55 -12.56 -20.63
CA HIS A 200 -7.13 -13.34 -19.54
C HIS A 200 -6.03 -13.75 -18.57
N ILE A 201 -6.18 -13.35 -17.30
CA ILE A 201 -5.24 -13.73 -16.24
C ILE A 201 -5.71 -15.04 -15.59
N ASP A 202 -4.90 -16.08 -15.72
CA ASP A 202 -5.16 -17.39 -15.12
C ASP A 202 -4.74 -17.42 -13.64
N LEU A 203 -5.61 -16.85 -12.78
CA LEU A 203 -5.48 -16.88 -11.33
C LEU A 203 -6.79 -17.34 -10.68
N PRO A 204 -6.75 -18.17 -9.62
CA PRO A 204 -7.92 -18.49 -8.82
C PRO A 204 -8.60 -17.22 -8.28
N GLU A 205 -9.93 -17.22 -8.20
CA GLU A 205 -10.68 -16.13 -7.58
C GLU A 205 -10.38 -16.08 -6.09
N ILE A 206 -10.07 -14.89 -5.57
CA ILE A 206 -9.74 -14.63 -4.17
C ILE A 206 -10.93 -13.93 -3.52
N LEU A 207 -11.80 -14.72 -2.89
CA LEU A 207 -13.07 -14.23 -2.34
C LEU A 207 -12.88 -13.50 -1.00
N ASP A 208 -11.97 -13.99 -0.17
CA ASP A 208 -11.74 -13.49 1.18
C ASP A 208 -10.56 -12.51 1.23
N ARG A 209 -10.76 -11.38 1.93
CA ARG A 209 -9.69 -10.41 2.18
C ARG A 209 -8.57 -11.03 3.01
N GLU A 210 -8.94 -11.87 3.98
CA GLU A 210 -8.02 -12.65 4.78
C GLU A 210 -7.99 -14.09 4.27
N LEU A 211 -7.12 -14.35 3.29
CA LEU A 211 -6.83 -15.70 2.88
C LEU A 211 -6.20 -16.44 4.06
N ASN A 212 -6.90 -17.43 4.60
CA ASN A 212 -6.51 -18.19 5.80
C ASN A 212 -6.19 -19.66 5.51
N ASP A 213 -6.36 -20.10 4.27
CA ASP A 213 -5.96 -21.43 3.83
C ASP A 213 -4.52 -21.40 3.29
N PRO A 214 -3.57 -22.10 3.93
CA PRO A 214 -2.19 -22.17 3.45
C PRO A 214 -2.08 -22.81 2.06
N VAL A 215 -2.94 -23.77 1.71
CA VAL A 215 -2.92 -24.43 0.39
C VAL A 215 -3.26 -23.44 -0.69
N GLU A 216 -4.38 -22.75 -0.52
CA GLU A 216 -4.87 -21.75 -1.46
C GLU A 216 -3.85 -20.62 -1.63
N PHE A 217 -3.25 -20.15 -0.52
CA PHE A 217 -2.21 -19.13 -0.56
C PHE A 217 -1.02 -19.55 -1.41
N PHE A 218 -0.42 -20.72 -1.16
CA PHE A 218 0.77 -21.15 -1.90
C PHE A 218 0.46 -21.52 -3.35
N GLU A 219 -0.75 -22.00 -3.66
CA GLU A 219 -1.19 -22.21 -5.04
C GLU A 219 -1.31 -20.89 -5.81
N ILE A 220 -2.02 -19.90 -5.26
CA ILE A 220 -2.17 -18.57 -5.88
C ILE A 220 -0.80 -17.92 -6.02
N MET A 221 0.02 -17.95 -4.98
CA MET A 221 1.38 -17.42 -5.00
C MET A 221 2.18 -18.01 -6.16
N THR A 222 2.17 -19.34 -6.33
CA THR A 222 2.95 -20.03 -7.36
C THR A 222 2.49 -19.65 -8.77
N LYS A 223 1.17 -19.56 -8.99
CA LYS A 223 0.61 -19.08 -10.27
C LYS A 223 0.94 -17.61 -10.52
N ALA A 224 0.88 -16.76 -9.50
CA ALA A 224 1.22 -15.34 -9.61
C ALA A 224 2.70 -15.12 -9.93
N MET A 225 3.61 -15.92 -9.34
CA MET A 225 5.04 -15.92 -9.67
C MET A 225 5.31 -16.31 -11.12
N LYS A 226 4.53 -17.25 -11.68
CA LYS A 226 4.65 -17.64 -13.09
C LYS A 226 4.27 -16.50 -14.03
N LEU A 227 3.19 -15.80 -13.71
CA LEU A 227 2.71 -14.66 -14.51
C LEU A 227 3.64 -13.44 -14.41
N ASN A 228 4.28 -13.28 -13.25
CA ASN A 228 5.15 -12.17 -12.91
C ASN A 228 6.47 -12.68 -12.31
N PRO A 229 7.40 -13.16 -13.13
CA PRO A 229 8.69 -13.64 -12.66
C PRO A 229 9.40 -12.60 -11.79
N GLY A 230 10.06 -13.07 -10.73
CA GLY A 230 10.91 -12.23 -9.88
C GLY A 230 12.13 -11.70 -10.62
N THR A 231 12.87 -10.79 -9.99
CA THR A 231 14.10 -10.23 -10.58
C THR A 231 15.27 -11.19 -10.41
N ILE A 232 16.42 -10.87 -11.02
CA ILE A 232 17.65 -11.68 -10.89
C ILE A 232 18.09 -11.82 -9.42
N GLU A 233 17.83 -10.80 -8.59
CA GLU A 233 18.13 -10.81 -7.16
C GLU A 233 17.28 -11.84 -6.38
N ASP A 234 16.12 -12.24 -6.92
CA ASP A 234 15.22 -13.20 -6.29
C ASP A 234 15.58 -14.67 -6.63
N GLU A 235 16.42 -14.94 -7.65
CA GLU A 235 16.67 -16.31 -8.13
C GLU A 235 17.14 -17.26 -7.03
N GLY A 236 18.00 -16.76 -6.13
CA GLY A 236 18.52 -17.54 -5.01
C GLY A 236 17.43 -17.99 -4.05
N ILE A 237 16.47 -17.12 -3.71
CA ILE A 237 15.39 -17.46 -2.78
C ILE A 237 14.32 -18.31 -3.45
N ILE A 238 13.98 -18.02 -4.72
CA ILE A 238 13.03 -18.82 -5.50
C ILE A 238 13.54 -20.25 -5.70
N SER A 239 14.85 -20.42 -5.91
CA SER A 239 15.46 -21.76 -6.02
C SER A 239 15.28 -22.59 -4.75
N GLN A 240 15.24 -21.97 -3.56
CA GLN A 240 14.97 -22.68 -2.31
C GLN A 240 13.50 -23.13 -2.22
N PHE A 241 12.57 -22.36 -2.77
CA PHE A 241 11.13 -22.69 -2.74
C PHE A 241 10.82 -24.00 -3.48
N LYS A 242 11.62 -24.36 -4.48
CA LYS A 242 11.51 -25.65 -5.18
C LYS A 242 11.66 -26.85 -4.25
N LEU A 243 12.47 -26.74 -3.19
CA LEU A 243 12.68 -27.81 -2.20
C LEU A 243 11.42 -28.12 -1.39
N ILE A 244 10.44 -27.21 -1.37
CA ILE A 244 9.16 -27.34 -0.66
C ILE A 244 7.97 -27.42 -1.61
N GLY A 245 8.21 -27.76 -2.89
CA GLY A 245 7.16 -27.96 -3.88
C GLY A 245 6.49 -26.67 -4.38
N ILE A 246 7.18 -25.53 -4.30
CA ILE A 246 6.75 -24.26 -4.89
C ILE A 246 7.66 -23.98 -6.09
N ASP A 247 7.15 -24.18 -7.30
CA ASP A 247 7.91 -23.98 -8.54
C ASP A 247 7.01 -23.33 -9.61
N PRO A 248 7.30 -22.10 -10.08
CA PRO A 248 6.50 -21.43 -11.11
C PRO A 248 6.37 -22.22 -12.42
N GLU A 249 7.34 -23.08 -12.73
CA GLU A 249 7.34 -23.87 -13.97
C GLU A 249 6.40 -25.09 -13.87
N THR A 250 6.47 -25.82 -12.75
CA THR A 250 5.75 -27.10 -12.56
C THR A 250 4.51 -26.99 -11.68
N GLY A 251 4.27 -25.83 -11.06
CA GLY A 251 3.13 -25.55 -10.20
C GLY A 251 3.40 -25.83 -8.72
N PHE A 252 2.33 -25.77 -7.92
CA PHE A 252 2.40 -26.06 -6.49
C PHE A 252 2.16 -27.55 -6.21
N GLN A 253 3.16 -28.21 -5.66
CA GLN A 253 3.18 -29.66 -5.35
C GLN A 253 3.41 -29.95 -3.86
N GLY A 254 3.59 -28.91 -3.03
CA GLY A 254 3.95 -29.04 -1.62
C GLY A 254 2.94 -29.80 -0.74
N MET A 255 1.75 -30.11 -1.27
CA MET A 255 0.69 -30.82 -0.54
C MET A 255 0.72 -32.35 -0.73
N GLU A 256 1.54 -32.86 -1.66
CA GLU A 256 1.65 -34.30 -1.91
C GLU A 256 2.49 -35.02 -0.85
N ASP A 257 3.46 -34.33 -0.23
CA ASP A 257 4.30 -34.83 0.85
C ASP A 257 3.76 -34.35 2.22
N PRO A 258 3.35 -35.26 3.13
CA PRO A 258 2.82 -34.88 4.44
C PRO A 258 3.76 -34.00 5.28
N VAL A 259 5.08 -34.20 5.17
CA VAL A 259 6.08 -33.40 5.91
C VAL A 259 6.12 -31.96 5.39
N ILE A 260 6.01 -31.80 4.07
CA ILE A 260 5.99 -30.48 3.44
C ILE A 260 4.68 -29.76 3.81
N LYS A 261 3.55 -30.45 3.70
CA LYS A 261 2.23 -29.93 4.09
C LYS A 261 2.20 -29.41 5.53
N ASP A 262 2.66 -30.21 6.49
CA ASP A 262 2.67 -29.83 7.90
C ASP A 262 3.60 -28.63 8.16
N GLY A 263 4.79 -28.63 7.54
CA GLY A 263 5.76 -27.54 7.66
C GLY A 263 5.24 -26.23 7.07
N LEU A 264 4.61 -26.28 5.89
CA LEU A 264 4.00 -25.12 5.22
C LEU A 264 2.80 -24.57 6.01
N THR A 265 1.96 -25.44 6.56
CA THR A 265 0.81 -25.04 7.38
C THR A 265 1.28 -24.28 8.62
N LYS A 266 2.32 -24.78 9.30
CA LYS A 266 2.92 -24.11 10.44
C LYS A 266 3.57 -22.78 10.04
N ALA A 267 4.35 -22.79 8.96
CA ALA A 267 5.04 -21.61 8.46
C ALA A 267 4.05 -20.50 8.09
N PHE A 268 2.97 -20.82 7.38
CA PHE A 268 1.93 -19.85 7.04
C PHE A 268 1.39 -19.10 8.26
N LYS A 269 1.03 -19.83 9.32
CA LYS A 269 0.53 -19.24 10.56
C LYS A 269 1.55 -18.32 11.21
N ASP A 270 2.77 -18.83 11.41
CA ASP A 270 3.82 -18.09 12.13
C ASP A 270 4.32 -16.88 11.30
N ALA A 271 4.35 -17.00 9.96
CA ALA A 271 4.69 -15.89 9.06
C ALA A 271 3.62 -14.79 9.04
N LYS A 272 2.32 -15.14 9.10
CA LYS A 272 1.24 -14.17 9.27
C LYS A 272 1.39 -13.40 10.59
N GLU A 273 1.77 -14.09 11.68
CA GLU A 273 2.05 -13.41 12.95
C GLU A 273 3.29 -12.49 12.88
N ILE A 274 4.38 -12.93 12.23
CA ILE A 274 5.57 -12.11 11.99
C ILE A 274 5.18 -10.83 11.25
N LEU A 275 4.47 -10.97 10.13
CA LEU A 275 4.00 -9.87 9.30
C LEU A 275 3.15 -8.85 10.10
N ILE A 276 2.20 -9.31 10.90
CA ILE A 276 1.35 -8.43 11.72
C ILE A 276 2.18 -7.72 12.80
N LYS A 277 3.12 -8.42 13.44
CA LYS A 277 3.88 -7.88 14.58
C LYS A 277 5.05 -6.98 14.17
N SER A 278 5.56 -7.08 12.94
CA SER A 278 6.73 -6.31 12.48
C SER A 278 6.46 -4.85 12.09
N ARG A 279 5.18 -4.41 12.04
CA ARG A 279 4.85 -3.04 11.60
C ARG A 279 5.51 -1.94 12.44
N SER A 280 5.54 -2.10 13.77
CA SER A 280 6.11 -1.08 14.67
C SER A 280 7.61 -0.87 14.40
N ASP A 281 8.31 -1.94 14.04
CA ASP A 281 9.76 -1.97 13.90
C ASP A 281 10.23 -1.22 12.64
N MET A 282 9.32 -0.99 11.69
CA MET A 282 9.58 -0.26 10.44
C MET A 282 9.47 1.27 10.57
N SER A 283 8.92 1.76 11.68
CA SER A 283 8.66 3.19 11.86
C SER A 283 9.66 3.82 12.83
N LYS A 284 9.93 5.12 12.64
CA LYS A 284 10.55 5.94 13.68
C LYS A 284 9.52 6.91 14.25
N LEU A 285 9.55 7.09 15.57
CA LEU A 285 8.69 8.05 16.26
C LEU A 285 9.39 9.40 16.37
N PHE A 286 8.72 10.44 15.87
CA PHE A 286 9.11 11.85 16.06
C PHE A 286 7.95 12.57 16.72
N ASN A 287 8.10 12.98 17.98
CA ASN A 287 7.01 13.59 18.77
C ASN A 287 5.70 12.79 18.69
N ASN A 288 5.83 11.46 18.80
CA ASN A 288 4.76 10.44 18.70
C ASN A 288 4.12 10.24 17.32
N TRP A 289 4.63 10.88 16.28
CA TRP A 289 4.32 10.56 14.88
C TRP A 289 5.19 9.42 14.38
N ALA A 290 4.56 8.33 13.93
CA ALA A 290 5.21 7.21 13.26
C ALA A 290 5.44 7.52 11.78
N ILE A 291 6.70 7.56 11.37
CA ILE A 291 7.11 7.89 10.00
C ILE A 291 7.83 6.68 9.37
N TYR A 292 7.36 6.30 8.18
CA TYR A 292 7.89 5.19 7.38
C TYR A 292 8.58 5.78 6.14
N ASN A 293 9.90 5.60 6.01
CA ASN A 293 10.67 6.18 4.89
C ASN A 293 11.28 5.12 3.96
N ASN A 294 11.18 3.84 4.31
CA ASN A 294 11.70 2.75 3.47
C ASN A 294 10.51 2.02 2.83
N VAL A 295 9.74 2.77 2.05
CA VAL A 295 8.50 2.28 1.41
C VAL A 295 8.50 2.64 -0.07
N GLY A 296 7.72 1.90 -0.86
CA GLY A 296 7.64 2.08 -2.31
C GLY A 296 8.72 1.36 -3.11
N SER A 297 9.91 1.12 -2.55
CA SER A 297 10.95 0.29 -3.19
C SER A 297 11.70 -0.50 -2.13
N TYR A 298 11.65 -1.83 -2.22
CA TYR A 298 12.09 -2.71 -1.11
C TYR A 298 13.32 -3.55 -1.46
N GLY A 299 13.62 -3.75 -2.75
CA GLY A 299 14.64 -4.71 -3.17
C GLY A 299 14.33 -6.09 -2.59
N THR A 300 15.32 -6.67 -1.90
CA THR A 300 15.21 -7.98 -1.24
C THR A 300 14.74 -7.91 0.23
N ASP A 301 14.29 -6.75 0.72
CA ASP A 301 13.62 -6.62 2.02
C ASP A 301 12.16 -7.11 1.94
N TYR A 302 12.01 -8.43 1.81
CA TYR A 302 10.71 -9.07 1.64
C TYR A 302 9.77 -8.87 2.83
N LEU A 303 10.32 -8.78 4.06
CA LEU A 303 9.53 -8.53 5.25
C LEU A 303 8.89 -7.15 5.19
N SER A 304 9.68 -6.08 4.96
CA SER A 304 9.13 -4.73 4.86
C SER A 304 8.12 -4.63 3.72
N ARG A 305 8.40 -5.24 2.56
CA ARG A 305 7.48 -5.29 1.41
C ARG A 305 6.14 -5.91 1.79
N ALA A 306 6.16 -7.08 2.45
CA ALA A 306 4.95 -7.79 2.86
C ALA A 306 4.15 -7.02 3.92
N VAL A 307 4.83 -6.44 4.92
CA VAL A 307 4.20 -5.62 5.97
C VAL A 307 3.52 -4.39 5.35
N VAL A 308 4.17 -3.69 4.43
CA VAL A 308 3.54 -2.54 3.75
C VAL A 308 2.36 -3.00 2.89
N SER A 309 2.46 -4.09 2.14
CA SER A 309 1.32 -4.62 1.37
C SER A 309 0.10 -4.84 2.28
N TYR A 310 0.29 -5.51 3.42
CA TYR A 310 -0.78 -5.82 4.36
C TYR A 310 -1.45 -4.57 4.97
N TYR A 311 -0.64 -3.57 5.37
CA TYR A 311 -1.15 -2.39 6.10
C TYR A 311 -1.46 -1.17 5.22
N GLY A 312 -0.95 -1.13 3.99
CA GLY A 312 -0.98 0.07 3.15
C GLY A 312 -0.44 -0.19 1.75
N ILE A 313 -1.03 -1.15 1.02
CA ILE A 313 -0.79 -1.39 -0.40
C ILE A 313 -0.83 -0.08 -1.22
N GLY A 314 0.01 0.04 -2.25
CA GLY A 314 0.09 1.26 -3.05
C GLY A 314 0.94 2.38 -2.43
N ALA A 315 1.76 2.06 -1.42
CA ALA A 315 2.66 3.01 -0.77
C ALA A 315 3.58 3.72 -1.80
N ILE A 316 3.70 5.04 -1.65
CA ILE A 316 4.53 5.89 -2.50
C ILE A 316 5.94 6.02 -1.91
N ASN A 317 6.95 6.21 -2.76
CA ASN A 317 8.30 6.53 -2.32
C ASN A 317 8.35 7.89 -1.57
N PRO A 318 9.28 8.07 -0.62
CA PRO A 318 9.39 9.31 0.17
C PRO A 318 9.55 10.58 -0.67
N GLU A 319 10.19 10.49 -1.84
CA GLU A 319 10.35 11.64 -2.75
C GLU A 319 9.01 12.10 -3.33
N GLU A 320 8.04 11.19 -3.48
CA GLU A 320 6.69 11.51 -3.90
C GLU A 320 5.82 11.96 -2.73
N GLY A 321 5.93 11.30 -1.58
CA GLY A 321 5.26 11.75 -0.37
C GLY A 321 5.62 10.97 0.89
N ILE A 322 5.54 11.67 2.03
CA ILE A 322 5.77 11.11 3.37
C ILE A 322 4.47 11.14 4.16
N TYR A 323 4.09 9.99 4.71
CA TYR A 323 2.91 9.84 5.56
C TYR A 323 3.35 9.60 7.00
N SER A 324 2.95 10.52 7.89
CA SER A 324 3.25 10.48 9.32
C SER A 324 1.97 10.16 10.08
N GLY A 325 1.90 8.99 10.72
CA GLY A 325 0.72 8.53 11.44
C GLY A 325 0.81 8.80 12.94
N ALA A 326 -0.26 9.26 13.56
CA ALA A 326 -0.36 9.42 15.00
C ALA A 326 -1.53 8.65 15.59
N LEU A 327 -1.25 7.94 16.68
CA LEU A 327 -2.19 7.13 17.45
C LEU A 327 -2.35 7.65 18.89
N ILE A 328 -1.37 8.44 19.36
CA ILE A 328 -1.27 8.89 20.75
C ILE A 328 -0.93 10.38 20.82
N ASP A 329 -1.34 11.02 21.91
CA ASP A 329 -1.05 12.42 22.23
C ASP A 329 0.35 12.62 22.84
N SER A 330 0.68 13.86 23.21
CA SER A 330 1.94 14.23 23.89
C SER A 330 2.18 13.50 25.22
N THR A 331 1.12 13.01 25.87
CA THR A 331 1.17 12.24 27.13
C THR A 331 1.22 10.74 26.91
N ARG A 332 1.31 10.30 25.64
CA ARG A 332 1.30 8.90 25.18
C ARG A 332 -0.02 8.17 25.47
N LYS A 333 -1.13 8.89 25.55
CA LYS A 333 -2.48 8.29 25.63
C LYS A 333 -3.10 8.19 24.23
N PRO A 334 -3.92 7.17 23.95
CA PRO A 334 -4.64 7.08 22.68
C PRO A 334 -5.42 8.37 22.37
N LEU A 335 -5.39 8.79 21.11
CA LEU A 335 -6.18 9.92 20.64
C LEU A 335 -7.67 9.56 20.72
N SER A 336 -8.40 10.34 21.51
CA SER A 336 -9.86 10.22 21.71
C SER A 336 -10.51 11.59 21.73
N GLY A 337 -11.65 11.73 21.04
CA GLY A 337 -12.37 13.01 20.97
C GLY A 337 -13.25 13.30 22.19
N GLU A 338 -13.14 12.50 23.26
CA GLU A 338 -13.48 12.94 24.63
C GLU A 338 -12.58 14.09 25.11
N ASN A 339 -11.43 14.30 24.45
CA ASN A 339 -10.51 15.38 24.73
C ASN A 339 -10.46 16.36 23.55
N GLN A 340 -9.90 17.54 23.83
CA GLN A 340 -9.58 18.55 22.83
C GLN A 340 -8.07 18.59 22.64
N TYR A 341 -7.61 18.73 21.40
CA TYR A 341 -6.19 18.83 21.09
C TYR A 341 -5.89 20.02 20.19
N VAL A 342 -4.66 20.51 20.30
CA VAL A 342 -4.06 21.48 19.39
C VAL A 342 -2.78 20.90 18.78
N ILE A 343 -2.60 21.15 17.49
CA ILE A 343 -1.34 20.94 16.78
C ILE A 343 -0.84 22.33 16.38
N HIS A 344 0.21 22.79 17.06
CA HIS A 344 0.81 24.10 16.84
C HIS A 344 1.99 24.00 15.87
N PHE A 345 1.94 24.72 14.77
CA PHE A 345 3.07 24.87 13.85
C PHE A 345 3.61 26.30 13.93
N ASP A 346 4.89 26.46 14.27
CA ASP A 346 5.58 27.74 14.11
C ASP A 346 5.55 28.17 12.64
N GLN A 347 5.59 29.49 12.38
CA GLN A 347 5.55 30.05 11.02
C GLN A 347 6.63 29.43 10.10
N ASP A 348 7.82 29.20 10.64
CA ASP A 348 8.98 28.63 9.95
C ASP A 348 9.06 27.09 10.02
N ASN A 349 8.10 26.44 10.69
CA ASN A 349 8.04 25.00 10.89
C ASN A 349 6.74 24.34 10.37
N LEU A 350 6.04 24.98 9.43
CA LEU A 350 4.95 24.33 8.67
C LEU A 350 5.46 23.07 7.92
N PRO A 351 4.60 22.06 7.67
CA PRO A 351 5.02 20.85 6.96
C PRO A 351 5.69 21.18 5.62
N PRO A 352 6.93 20.71 5.38
CA PRO A 352 7.74 21.21 4.29
C PRO A 352 7.40 20.45 2.99
N ALA A 353 6.40 20.93 2.26
CA ALA A 353 6.00 20.42 0.95
C ALA A 353 6.46 21.33 -0.21
N HIS A 354 6.70 20.73 -1.38
CA HIS A 354 6.76 21.45 -2.66
C HIS A 354 5.39 21.47 -3.38
N ALA A 355 4.53 20.46 -3.13
CA ALA A 355 3.18 20.42 -3.67
C ALA A 355 2.15 20.89 -2.64
N PHE A 356 1.81 20.04 -1.67
CA PHE A 356 0.86 20.37 -0.61
C PHE A 356 1.02 19.44 0.60
N TRP A 357 0.34 19.77 1.70
CA TRP A 357 0.23 18.87 2.86
C TRP A 357 -1.17 18.87 3.44
N SER A 358 -1.54 17.78 4.11
CA SER A 358 -2.83 17.66 4.80
C SER A 358 -2.76 16.72 6.00
N ILE A 359 -3.55 16.98 7.03
CA ILE A 359 -3.81 16.10 8.15
C ILE A 359 -5.21 15.51 7.97
N CYS A 360 -5.29 14.21 7.77
CA CYS A 360 -6.54 13.46 7.67
C CYS A 360 -6.84 12.75 8.98
N MET A 361 -8.13 12.60 9.30
CA MET A 361 -8.59 11.84 10.46
C MET A 361 -9.31 10.55 10.06
N TYR A 362 -9.05 9.47 10.80
CA TYR A 362 -9.72 8.19 10.62
C TYR A 362 -10.24 7.63 11.95
N GLY A 363 -11.30 6.83 11.88
CA GLY A 363 -11.77 6.03 13.02
C GLY A 363 -10.84 4.88 13.35
N GLU A 364 -11.21 4.10 14.36
CA GLU A 364 -10.50 2.87 14.73
C GLU A 364 -10.42 1.88 13.57
N ASP A 365 -11.47 1.83 12.74
CA ASP A 365 -11.57 1.01 11.52
C ASP A 365 -10.70 1.53 10.36
N GLN A 366 -9.99 2.65 10.55
CA GLN A 366 -9.11 3.28 9.58
C GLN A 366 -9.83 3.90 8.37
N PHE A 367 -11.13 4.20 8.48
CA PHE A 367 -11.91 4.94 7.48
C PHE A 367 -12.32 6.33 7.97
N PHE A 368 -12.79 7.17 7.03
CA PHE A 368 -13.33 8.49 7.36
C PHE A 368 -14.61 8.37 8.19
N ILE A 369 -14.81 9.35 9.07
CA ILE A 369 -15.92 9.38 10.03
C ILE A 369 -16.85 10.53 9.68
N ALA A 370 -18.15 10.24 9.64
CA ALA A 370 -19.19 11.26 9.50
C ALA A 370 -19.01 12.38 10.54
N ASN A 371 -19.13 13.63 10.10
CA ASN A 371 -19.04 14.79 10.98
C ASN A 371 -19.94 15.95 10.50
N PRO A 372 -20.28 16.92 11.37
CA PRO A 372 -21.32 17.92 11.07
C PRO A 372 -21.04 18.84 9.88
N ILE A 373 -19.78 18.96 9.45
CA ILE A 373 -19.35 19.87 8.39
C ILE A 373 -18.71 19.14 7.19
N ASN A 374 -18.82 17.80 7.15
CA ASN A 374 -18.25 16.94 6.10
C ASN A 374 -16.77 17.21 5.80
N ARG A 375 -15.97 17.48 6.86
CA ARG A 375 -14.53 17.76 6.75
C ARG A 375 -13.73 16.57 7.27
N TYR A 376 -12.93 15.96 6.40
CA TYR A 376 -12.14 14.77 6.73
C TYR A 376 -10.63 15.02 6.78
N SER A 377 -10.20 16.15 6.23
CA SER A 377 -8.81 16.61 6.23
C SER A 377 -8.73 18.13 6.42
N MET A 378 -7.54 18.60 6.80
CA MET A 378 -7.15 20.00 6.75
C MET A 378 -5.71 20.14 6.30
N GLY A 379 -5.39 21.18 5.54
CA GLY A 379 -4.07 21.37 4.96
C GLY A 379 -3.83 22.82 4.57
N ASP A 380 -2.68 23.07 3.92
CA ASP A 380 -2.32 24.39 3.37
C ASP A 380 -3.35 24.99 2.40
N ARG A 381 -4.22 24.15 1.85
CA ARG A 381 -5.29 24.53 0.90
C ARG A 381 -6.67 24.65 1.55
N THR A 382 -6.78 24.49 2.87
CA THR A 382 -8.06 24.68 3.56
C THR A 382 -8.48 26.15 3.49
N GLU A 383 -9.66 26.41 2.92
CA GLU A 383 -10.19 27.78 2.78
C GLU A 383 -10.44 28.42 4.15
N GLY A 384 -9.97 29.66 4.31
CA GLY A 384 -10.22 30.47 5.51
C GLY A 384 -9.35 30.13 6.72
N LEU A 385 -8.24 29.39 6.55
CA LEU A 385 -7.28 29.19 7.65
C LEU A 385 -6.88 30.51 8.29
N GLN A 386 -6.98 30.56 9.61
CA GLN A 386 -6.60 31.71 10.43
C GLN A 386 -5.21 31.47 11.02
N TYR A 387 -4.28 32.36 10.71
CA TYR A 387 -2.95 32.36 11.30
C TYR A 387 -2.93 33.27 12.54
N ASN A 388 -2.11 32.90 13.51
CA ASN A 388 -1.86 33.71 14.69
C ASN A 388 -1.09 34.99 14.31
N SER A 389 -1.04 35.96 15.23
CA SER A 389 -0.36 37.25 14.98
C SER A 389 1.15 37.14 14.74
N ASP A 390 1.78 36.05 15.21
CA ASP A 390 3.19 35.72 14.99
C ASP A 390 3.41 34.89 13.71
N GLY A 391 2.36 34.63 12.93
CA GLY A 391 2.40 33.83 11.72
C GLY A 391 2.34 32.31 11.94
N SER A 392 2.25 31.84 13.19
CA SER A 392 2.04 30.42 13.50
C SER A 392 0.62 29.96 13.12
N LEU A 393 0.44 28.64 13.05
CA LEU A 393 -0.82 28.00 12.70
C LEU A 393 -1.22 26.97 13.76
N ASP A 394 -2.37 27.19 14.39
CA ASP A 394 -2.99 26.23 15.31
C ASP A 394 -4.11 25.45 14.61
N LEU A 395 -4.01 24.13 14.63
CA LEU A 395 -5.08 23.24 14.18
C LEU A 395 -5.75 22.57 15.38
N TYR A 396 -7.07 22.72 15.49
CA TYR A 396 -7.86 22.20 16.61
C TYR A 396 -8.50 20.86 16.24
N ILE A 397 -8.24 19.83 17.05
CA ILE A 397 -8.77 18.48 16.86
C ILE A 397 -9.69 18.15 18.04
N GLN A 398 -11.01 18.21 17.83
CA GLN A 398 -11.98 18.07 18.92
C GLN A 398 -13.38 17.75 18.42
N ASN A 399 -14.23 17.18 19.29
CA ASN A 399 -15.60 16.80 18.92
C ASN A 399 -16.58 17.99 18.83
N THR A 400 -16.37 19.03 19.64
CA THR A 400 -17.24 20.23 19.68
C THR A 400 -16.59 21.38 18.88
N PRO A 401 -17.34 22.13 18.06
CA PRO A 401 -16.78 23.26 17.31
C PRO A 401 -16.14 24.31 18.24
N PRO A 402 -14.95 24.84 17.92
CA PRO A 402 -14.39 25.98 18.63
C PRO A 402 -15.15 27.26 18.25
N VAL A 403 -15.29 28.20 19.20
CA VAL A 403 -16.16 29.39 19.05
C VAL A 403 -15.63 30.39 18.02
N GLU A 404 -14.31 30.56 17.90
CA GLU A 404 -13.69 31.61 17.07
C GLU A 404 -12.83 31.07 15.92
N THR A 405 -12.47 29.78 15.95
CA THR A 405 -11.47 29.17 15.07
C THR A 405 -12.02 27.98 14.26
N GLU A 406 -13.31 28.03 13.89
CA GLU A 406 -13.98 26.94 13.16
C GLU A 406 -13.31 26.58 11.82
N SER A 407 -12.67 27.55 11.16
CA SER A 407 -11.90 27.28 9.94
C SER A 407 -10.64 26.44 10.17
N ASN A 408 -10.07 26.46 11.38
CA ASN A 408 -8.92 25.67 11.79
C ASN A 408 -9.31 24.39 12.55
N TRP A 409 -10.58 23.98 12.48
CA TRP A 409 -11.10 22.85 13.22
C TRP A 409 -11.25 21.59 12.36
N LEU A 410 -10.67 20.48 12.80
CA LEU A 410 -10.91 19.14 12.27
C LEU A 410 -11.83 18.37 13.25
N PRO A 411 -13.08 18.06 12.86
CA PRO A 411 -14.05 17.43 13.75
C PRO A 411 -13.65 16.00 14.15
N ALA A 412 -13.48 15.76 15.46
CA ALA A 412 -13.22 14.43 16.01
C ALA A 412 -14.52 13.67 16.36
N PRO A 413 -14.52 12.32 16.28
CA PRO A 413 -15.61 11.53 16.86
C PRO A 413 -15.62 11.65 18.39
N LYS A 414 -16.66 11.14 19.05
CA LYS A 414 -16.62 10.98 20.52
C LYS A 414 -15.62 9.90 20.98
N GLY A 415 -15.34 8.90 20.14
CA GLY A 415 -14.46 7.78 20.45
C GLY A 415 -13.01 8.01 20.05
N ASN A 416 -12.26 6.92 19.95
CA ASN A 416 -10.88 6.97 19.49
C ASN A 416 -10.80 7.30 18.00
N PHE A 417 -9.71 7.96 17.63
CA PHE A 417 -9.39 8.29 16.25
C PHE A 417 -7.89 8.19 16.02
N THR A 418 -7.49 8.29 14.77
CA THR A 418 -6.08 8.33 14.35
C THR A 418 -5.89 9.49 13.37
N LEU A 419 -4.70 10.07 13.34
CA LEU A 419 -4.35 11.13 12.40
C LEU A 419 -3.26 10.65 11.45
N VAL A 420 -3.30 11.14 10.21
CA VAL A 420 -2.21 10.98 9.25
C VAL A 420 -1.92 12.33 8.61
N LEU A 421 -0.72 12.85 8.86
CA LEU A 421 -0.17 13.95 8.08
C LEU A 421 0.41 13.37 6.78
N ARG A 422 -0.06 13.86 5.64
CA ARG A 422 0.49 13.60 4.32
C ARG A 422 1.24 14.83 3.85
N THR A 423 2.45 14.65 3.35
CA THR A 423 3.24 15.71 2.72
C THR A 423 3.65 15.24 1.35
N PHE A 424 3.14 15.89 0.31
CA PHE A 424 3.41 15.55 -1.08
C PHE A 424 4.53 16.40 -1.65
N LEU A 425 5.44 15.75 -2.38
CA LEU A 425 6.72 16.29 -2.81
C LEU A 425 7.47 16.95 -1.63
N PRO A 426 7.77 16.20 -0.56
CA PRO A 426 8.37 16.76 0.64
C PRO A 426 9.76 17.35 0.32
N LYS A 427 10.09 18.47 0.97
CA LYS A 427 11.44 19.05 0.89
C LYS A 427 12.46 18.08 1.51
N GLN A 428 13.71 18.18 1.08
CA GLN A 428 14.79 17.29 1.52
C GLN A 428 14.94 17.18 3.05
N ILE A 429 14.69 18.27 3.79
CA ILE A 429 14.76 18.26 5.26
C ILE A 429 13.85 17.21 5.91
N PHE A 430 12.71 16.90 5.28
CA PHE A 430 11.79 15.88 5.79
C PHE A 430 12.20 14.47 5.34
N ILE A 431 12.64 14.32 4.09
CA ILE A 431 13.21 13.06 3.56
C ILE A 431 14.39 12.61 4.43
N ASP A 432 15.28 13.55 4.77
CA ASP A 432 16.46 13.37 5.63
C ASP A 432 16.13 13.16 7.13
N ARG A 433 14.85 13.25 7.53
CA ARG A 433 14.40 13.13 8.93
C ARG A 433 14.97 14.20 9.87
N LYS A 434 15.17 15.40 9.36
CA LYS A 434 15.63 16.58 10.14
C LYS A 434 14.48 17.50 10.52
N TYR A 435 13.36 17.43 9.81
CA TYR A 435 12.13 18.13 10.16
C TYR A 435 11.50 17.52 11.42
N GLN A 436 11.17 18.36 12.41
CA GLN A 436 10.53 17.94 13.65
C GLN A 436 9.05 18.31 13.63
N LEU A 437 8.20 17.30 13.55
CA LEU A 437 6.76 17.48 13.70
C LEU A 437 6.41 17.94 15.11
N PRO A 438 5.46 18.87 15.29
CA PRO A 438 5.00 19.24 16.62
C PRO A 438 4.24 18.09 17.29
N PHE A 439 4.18 18.11 18.62
CA PHE A 439 3.31 17.20 19.37
C PHE A 439 1.83 17.51 19.09
N ILE A 440 1.01 16.47 19.17
CA ILE A 440 -0.44 16.64 19.36
C ILE A 440 -0.67 16.86 20.86
N GLN A 441 -0.97 18.10 21.24
CA GLN A 441 -1.10 18.48 22.64
C GLN A 441 -2.56 18.45 23.08
N LYS A 442 -2.85 17.79 24.20
CA LYS A 442 -4.16 17.89 24.83
C LYS A 442 -4.32 19.30 25.44
N ILE A 443 -5.43 19.96 25.13
CA ILE A 443 -5.85 21.22 25.76
C ILE A 443 -6.37 20.88 27.17
N ILE A 444 -5.84 21.55 28.19
CA ILE A 444 -6.14 21.30 29.61
C ILE A 444 -7.23 22.23 30.11
#